data_AF-A0A9E3Z519-F1
#
_entry.id   AF-A0A9E3Z519-F1
#
_cell.length_a   1.000
_cell.length_b   1.000
_cell.length_c   1.000
_cell.angle_alpha   90.00
_cell.angle_beta   90.00
_cell.angle_gamma   90.00
#
_symmetry.space_group_name_H-M   'P 1'
#
loop_
_entity.id
_entity.type
_entity.pdbx_description
1 polymer ?
#
loop_
_entity_poly.entity_id
_entity_poly.type
_entity_poly.pdbx_seq_one_letter_code
_entity_poly.pdbx_strand_id
1 'polypeptide(L)'
;MTPQAGEIRRLEAHEDLRLMNEHEAAAFLGYTIRALQNWRVRGGGPRFVRVSARSIRYRRKDLVAWSEERLAASTSDVCHP
;
A
#
# COMPACT_ATOMS: atom_id res chain seq x y z
N MET A 1 -1.30 9.02 -32.24
CA MET A 1 -0.05 8.30 -31.93
C MET A 1 -0.34 7.35 -30.79
N THR A 2 -0.70 6.11 -31.10
CA THR A 2 -0.93 5.08 -30.08
C THR A 2 0.45 4.64 -29.56
N PRO A 3 0.72 4.69 -28.24
CA PRO A 3 1.98 4.19 -27.71
C PRO A 3 2.16 2.71 -28.08
N GLN A 4 3.37 2.31 -28.47
CA GLN A 4 3.68 0.91 -28.78
C GLN A 4 3.62 0.06 -27.50
N ALA A 5 3.19 -1.20 -27.61
CA ALA A 5 2.96 -2.10 -26.47
C ALA A 5 4.17 -2.29 -25.53
N GLY A 6 5.41 -2.14 -26.04
CA GLY A 6 6.63 -2.22 -25.24
C GLY A 6 6.88 -1.00 -24.35
N GLU A 7 6.34 0.16 -24.70
CA GLU A 7 6.46 1.40 -23.91
C GLU A 7 5.44 1.43 -22.76
N ILE A 8 4.23 0.91 -23.01
CA ILE A 8 3.18 0.74 -21.99
C ILE A 8 3.68 -0.16 -20.85
N ARG A 9 4.29 -1.30 -21.18
CA ARG A 9 4.79 -2.27 -20.18
C ARG A 9 5.91 -1.73 -19.29
N ARG A 10 6.72 -0.79 -19.80
CA ARG A 10 7.83 -0.18 -19.06
C ARG A 10 7.33 0.91 -18.10
N LEU A 11 6.28 1.64 -18.48
CA LEU A 11 5.64 2.65 -17.64
C LEU A 11 4.86 2.00 -16.48
N GLU A 12 4.14 0.91 -16.75
CA GLU A 12 3.42 0.14 -15.72
C GLU A 12 4.37 -0.44 -14.66
N ALA A 13 5.49 -1.02 -15.09
CA ALA A 13 6.50 -1.54 -14.16
C ALA A 13 7.14 -0.45 -13.29
N HIS A 14 7.26 0.78 -13.81
CA HIS A 14 7.83 1.90 -13.06
C HIS A 14 6.87 2.39 -11.95
N GLU A 15 5.56 2.33 -12.18
CA GLU A 15 4.55 2.62 -11.15
C GLU A 15 4.62 1.63 -9.98
N ASP A 16 4.96 0.37 -10.23
CA ASP A 16 5.14 -0.63 -9.16
C ASP A 16 6.40 -0.41 -8.32
N LEU A 17 7.42 0.26 -8.88
CA LEU A 17 8.66 0.62 -8.18
C LEU A 17 8.56 1.94 -7.42
N ARG A 18 7.61 2.81 -7.79
CA ARG A 18 7.40 4.10 -7.13
C ARG A 18 6.95 3.89 -5.68
N LEU A 19 7.62 4.60 -4.78
CA LEU A 19 7.23 4.65 -3.37
C LEU A 19 6.06 5.61 -3.17
N MET A 20 5.00 5.11 -2.53
CA MET A 20 3.80 5.87 -2.21
C MET A 20 3.97 6.60 -0.88
N ASN A 21 3.53 7.85 -0.80
CA ASN A 21 3.39 8.57 0.46
C ASN A 21 2.13 8.10 1.22
N GLU A 22 1.90 8.62 2.43
CA GLU A 22 0.77 8.17 3.25
C GLU A 22 -0.60 8.59 2.71
N HIS A 23 -0.70 9.67 1.92
CA HIS A 23 -1.93 10.05 1.25
C HIS A 23 -2.26 9.04 0.14
N GLU A 24 -1.29 8.73 -0.71
CA GLU A 24 -1.43 7.75 -1.79
C GLU A 24 -1.76 6.36 -1.23
N ALA A 25 -1.07 5.93 -0.16
CA ALA A 25 -1.33 4.64 0.49
C ALA A 25 -2.71 4.58 1.16
N ALA A 26 -3.14 5.67 1.81
CA ALA A 26 -4.45 5.73 2.45
C ALA A 26 -5.57 5.68 1.40
N ALA A 27 -5.42 6.41 0.29
CA ALA A 27 -6.34 6.34 -0.84
C ALA A 27 -6.37 4.93 -1.46
N PHE A 28 -5.21 4.29 -1.62
CA PHE A 28 -5.12 2.94 -2.15
C PHE A 28 -5.85 1.90 -1.30
N LEU A 29 -5.74 2.00 0.03
CA LEU A 29 -6.40 1.06 0.95
C LEU A 29 -7.84 1.46 1.32
N GLY A 30 -8.31 2.65 0.94
CA GLY A 30 -9.62 3.15 1.35
C GLY A 30 -9.71 3.56 2.83
N TYR A 31 -8.59 3.93 3.46
CA TYR A 31 -8.53 4.38 4.85
C TYR A 31 -8.16 5.85 4.96
N THR A 32 -8.29 6.42 6.17
CA THR A 32 -7.76 7.75 6.47
C THR A 32 -6.26 7.68 6.74
N ILE A 33 -5.55 8.77 6.45
CA ILE A 33 -4.11 8.90 6.79
C ILE A 33 -3.89 8.71 8.29
N ARG A 34 -4.82 9.22 9.10
CA ARG A 34 -4.77 9.08 10.56
C ARG A 34 -4.84 7.62 11.01
N ALA A 35 -5.61 6.77 10.32
CA ALA A 35 -5.64 5.34 10.59
C ALA A 35 -4.26 4.70 10.33
N LEU A 36 -3.62 5.00 9.20
CA LEU A 36 -2.26 4.51 8.91
C LEU A 36 -1.25 4.95 9.97
N GLN A 37 -1.28 6.22 10.37
CA GLN A 37 -0.43 6.75 11.44
C GLN A 37 -0.64 6.00 12.76
N ASN A 38 -1.90 5.76 13.15
CA ASN A 38 -2.23 5.03 14.37
C ASN A 38 -1.74 3.58 14.32
N TRP A 39 -1.88 2.90 13.19
CA TRP A 39 -1.37 1.54 13.00
C TRP A 39 0.14 1.47 13.16
N ARG A 40 0.89 2.41 12.60
CA ARG A 40 2.36 2.47 12.77
C ARG A 40 2.79 2.60 14.23
N VAL A 41 2.03 3.35 15.05
CA VAL A 41 2.32 3.48 16.48
C VAL A 41 1.97 2.21 17.26
N ARG A 42 0.85 1.57 16.91
CA ARG A 42 0.33 0.39 17.63
C ARG A 42 0.96 -0.94 17.19
N GLY A 43 1.74 -0.94 16.11
CA GLY A 43 2.39 -2.14 15.58
C GLY A 43 1.53 -2.97 14.64
N GLY A 44 0.61 -2.35 13.89
CA GLY A 44 -0.20 -3.01 12.86
C GLY A 44 -0.12 -2.30 11.51
N GLY A 45 -1.03 -2.67 10.60
CA GLY A 45 -1.13 -2.07 9.27
C GLY A 45 -0.08 -2.59 8.28
N PRO A 46 -0.07 -2.06 7.05
CA PRO A 46 0.88 -2.49 6.02
C PRO A 46 2.32 -2.14 6.38
N ARG A 47 3.26 -2.97 5.92
CA ARG A 47 4.70 -2.69 6.03
C ARG A 47 5.03 -1.36 5.36
N PHE A 48 5.93 -0.61 5.98
CA PHE A 48 6.34 0.71 5.49
C PHE A 48 7.86 0.84 5.41
N VAL A 49 8.31 1.75 4.55
CA VAL A 49 9.71 2.18 4.44
C VAL A 49 9.86 3.48 5.21
N ARG A 50 10.74 3.46 6.23
CA ARG A 50 11.13 4.67 6.95
C ARG A 50 12.34 5.31 6.27
N VAL A 51 12.08 6.27 5.38
CA VAL A 51 13.13 7.00 4.65
C VAL A 51 13.86 7.96 5.60
N SER A 52 13.14 8.60 6.50
CA SER A 52 13.69 9.42 7.59
C SER A 52 12.71 9.50 8.76
N ALA A 53 13.08 10.21 9.83
CA ALA A 53 12.19 10.44 10.98
C ALA A 53 10.86 11.12 10.61
N ARG A 54 10.83 11.91 9.53
CA ARG A 54 9.63 12.66 9.06
C ARG A 54 9.06 12.17 7.74
N SER A 55 9.63 11.10 7.16
CA SER A 55 9.26 10.62 5.83
C SER A 55 9.01 9.12 5.84
N ILE A 56 7.74 8.75 5.85
CA ILE A 56 7.26 7.38 5.72
C ILE A 56 6.75 7.17 4.30
N ARG A 57 7.08 6.02 3.71
CA ARG A 57 6.62 5.60 2.39
C ARG A 57 6.12 4.16 2.42
N TYR A 58 5.40 3.79 1.39
CA TYR A 58 4.81 2.47 1.20
C TYR A 58 5.21 1.93 -0.17
N ARG A 59 5.57 0.65 -0.24
CA ARG A 59 5.69 -0.05 -1.51
C ARG A 59 4.31 -0.60 -1.86
N ARG A 60 3.89 -0.48 -3.12
CA ARG A 60 2.62 -1.03 -3.58
C ARG A 60 2.46 -2.51 -3.22
N LYS A 61 3.52 -3.31 -3.43
CA LYS A 61 3.51 -4.75 -3.09
C LYS A 61 3.23 -5.05 -1.62
N ASP A 62 3.67 -4.19 -0.70
CA ASP A 62 3.41 -4.40 0.73
C ASP A 62 1.98 -4.00 1.11
N LEU A 63 1.40 -2.99 0.44
CA LEU A 63 -0.01 -2.64 0.59
C LEU A 63 -0.90 -3.76 0.08
N VAL A 64 -0.58 -4.33 -1.09
CA VAL A 64 -1.30 -5.49 -1.65
C VAL A 64 -1.18 -6.69 -0.71
N ALA A 65 0.05 -7.07 -0.31
CA ALA A 65 0.25 -8.21 0.59
C ALA A 65 -0.54 -8.07 1.90
N TRP A 66 -0.58 -6.87 2.47
CA TRP A 66 -1.35 -6.60 3.68
C TRP A 66 -2.86 -6.78 3.49
N SER A 67 -3.39 -6.41 2.32
CA SER A 67 -4.80 -6.64 1.96
C SER A 67 -5.09 -8.13 1.74
N GLU A 68 -4.19 -8.84 1.06
CA GLU A 68 -4.30 -10.29 0.81
C GLU A 68 -4.30 -11.10 2.12
N GLU A 69 -3.44 -10.72 3.08
CA GLU A 69 -3.40 -11.30 4.43
C GLU A 69 -4.71 -11.12 5.20
N ARG A 70 -5.62 -10.24 4.73
CA ARG A 70 -6.90 -9.89 5.37
C ARG A 70 -8.11 -10.35 4.58
N LEU A 71 -7.93 -11.15 3.53
CA LEU A 71 -9.04 -11.77 2.83
C LEU A 71 -9.80 -12.70 3.79
N ALA A 72 -11.11 -12.49 3.88
CA ALA A 72 -12.03 -13.29 4.66
C ALA A 72 -13.20 -13.71 3.77
N ALA A 73 -13.73 -14.91 3.99
CA ALA A 73 -14.85 -15.44 3.21
C ALA A 73 -16.20 -15.00 3.79
N SER A 74 -16.23 -14.66 5.08
CA SER A 74 -17.40 -14.21 5.81
C SER A 74 -17.05 -13.04 6.73
N THR A 75 -18.01 -12.14 6.94
CA THR A 75 -17.88 -11.05 7.92
C THR A 75 -17.84 -11.53 9.37
N SER A 76 -18.21 -12.80 9.60
CA SER A 76 -18.10 -13.48 10.90
C SER A 76 -16.75 -14.17 11.09
N ASP A 77 -15.91 -14.27 10.05
CA ASP A 77 -14.59 -14.88 10.17
C ASP A 77 -13.71 -13.99 11.06
N VAL A 78 -12.98 -14.62 11.97
CA VAL A 78 -12.06 -13.90 12.84
C VAL A 78 -10.81 -13.56 12.03
N CYS A 79 -10.74 -12.34 11.50
CA CYS A 79 -9.51 -11.83 10.90
C CYS A 79 -8.44 -11.75 11.99
N HIS A 80 -7.45 -12.65 11.97
CA HIS A 80 -6.30 -12.54 12.88
C HIS A 80 -5.45 -11.30 12.53
N PRO A 81 -4.91 -10.60 13.53
CA PRO A 81 -4.22 -9.31 13.37
C PRO A 81 -2.92 -9.40 12.59
#